data_AF-V6TUM9-F1
#
_entry.id   AF-V6TUM9-F1
#
_cell.length_a   1.000
_cell.length_b   1.000
_cell.length_c   1.000
_cell.angle_alpha   90.00
_cell.angle_beta   90.00
_cell.angle_gamma   90.00
#
_symmetry.space_group_name_H-M   'P 1'
#
loop_
_entity.id
_entity.type
_entity.pdbx_description
1 polymer ?
#
loop_
_entity_poly.entity_id
_entity_poly.type
_entity_poly.pdbx_seq_one_letter_code
_entity_poly.pdbx_strand_id
1 'polypeptide(L)'
;VHCGAAAASCLIAHPFAKRDAKQRISLTSERYSSRWCFLFMGGCYNARAAPGSGVCREARDGACVGYKEESVGGVRETTESRADGTSIEARGARTRMSTGTKTREQTGSGQCAAGTNGCAECDSSNAACARCEAEKRLEGSQCVDGIGVPLGRGLTADPKSCSNSPSCASGDNCIDIQNNGVTKEVCTKCGNTYVPIDGACQPKDAQSAICTAGTDTNQGTCTACLGSYYLYSGGCYTTYPDGTYADSSAHKCTACDGTCNTCSGAGTDKCTSCSTAENYLKLTDSSDGTGECVAKGACGTADFEVEADKKCYPCGDSAHGGVADCTTCTPKEGDPAKAKCTACGNSKVPNADGSACVDVPAPLACPIEGCKTCSADKTACEECNTDKYLTPTS
;
A
#
# COMPACT_ATOMS: atom_id res chain seq x y z
N VAL A 1 -49.40 6.23 3.36
CA VAL A 1 -48.71 6.25 2.05
C VAL A 1 -48.12 7.65 1.90
N HIS A 2 -46.79 7.80 2.02
CA HIS A 2 -46.14 9.11 2.15
C HIS A 2 -45.33 9.48 0.90
N CYS A 3 -45.27 10.78 0.62
CA CYS A 3 -44.23 11.38 -0.24
C CYS A 3 -42.98 11.69 0.59
N GLY A 4 -41.82 11.71 -0.07
CA GLY A 4 -40.50 12.05 0.50
C GLY A 4 -39.50 10.89 0.45
N ALA A 5 -38.19 11.11 0.35
CA ALA A 5 -37.50 12.39 0.13
C ALA A 5 -36.04 12.20 -0.37
N ALA A 6 -35.51 13.26 -1.00
CA ALA A 6 -34.14 13.77 -0.98
C ALA A 6 -32.88 12.89 -1.27
N ALA A 7 -32.05 13.43 -2.17
CA ALA A 7 -30.56 13.42 -2.18
C ALA A 7 -29.84 12.05 -2.31
N ALA A 8 -28.54 11.95 -2.66
CA ALA A 8 -27.52 12.93 -3.08
C ALA A 8 -26.76 12.34 -4.32
N SER A 9 -25.79 12.96 -5.02
CA SER A 9 -24.64 13.74 -4.54
C SER A 9 -24.09 14.71 -5.59
N CYS A 10 -23.47 15.80 -5.14
CA CYS A 10 -22.56 16.62 -5.94
C CYS A 10 -21.09 16.24 -5.66
N LEU A 11 -20.23 16.42 -6.65
CA LEU A 11 -18.83 16.82 -6.48
C LEU A 11 -18.57 17.87 -7.59
N ILE A 12 -18.63 19.16 -7.26
CA ILE A 12 -17.54 19.98 -6.72
C ILE A 12 -16.51 20.33 -7.80
N ALA A 13 -16.51 21.59 -8.21
CA ALA A 13 -15.43 22.23 -8.95
C ALA A 13 -15.14 23.61 -8.32
N HIS A 14 -14.00 23.70 -7.64
CA HIS A 14 -13.30 24.93 -7.28
C HIS A 14 -11.96 24.91 -8.05
N PRO A 15 -11.37 26.06 -8.45
CA PRO A 15 -11.15 27.20 -7.55
C PRO A 15 -11.42 28.61 -8.11
N PHE A 16 -11.48 29.57 -7.18
CA PHE A 16 -11.23 30.99 -7.46
C PHE A 16 -9.72 31.27 -7.46
N ALA A 17 -9.22 32.05 -8.42
CA ALA A 17 -7.93 32.74 -8.34
C ALA A 17 -8.03 34.14 -8.98
N LYS A 18 -7.35 35.14 -8.41
CA LYS A 18 -7.52 36.57 -8.75
C LYS A 18 -6.43 37.09 -9.70
N ARG A 19 -6.81 38.02 -10.57
CA ARG A 19 -6.16 39.33 -10.86
C ARG A 19 -7.06 40.08 -11.86
N ASP A 20 -7.65 41.24 -11.55
CA ASP A 20 -7.04 42.57 -11.33
C ASP A 20 -6.55 43.25 -12.61
N ALA A 21 -7.41 44.08 -13.24
CA ALA A 21 -7.07 45.39 -13.81
C ALA A 21 -8.34 46.16 -14.24
N LYS A 22 -8.38 47.48 -14.01
CA LYS A 22 -9.33 48.39 -14.66
C LYS A 22 -8.65 49.04 -15.86
N GLN A 23 -9.35 49.18 -16.99
CA GLN A 23 -9.34 50.46 -17.71
C GLN A 23 -10.59 50.64 -18.60
N ARG A 24 -11.07 51.88 -18.69
CA ARG A 24 -12.10 52.31 -19.65
C ARG A 24 -11.43 53.11 -20.76
N ILE A 25 -11.80 52.86 -22.01
CA ILE A 25 -11.82 53.87 -23.07
C ILE A 25 -13.15 53.68 -23.83
N SER A 26 -13.77 54.78 -24.26
CA SER A 26 -15.05 54.77 -24.97
C SER A 26 -14.88 55.01 -26.47
N LEU A 27 -15.71 54.33 -27.26
CA LEU A 27 -16.28 54.77 -28.55
C LEU A 27 -15.33 55.45 -29.57
N THR A 28 -14.87 54.66 -30.54
CA THR A 28 -15.00 55.02 -31.97
C THR A 28 -15.48 53.83 -32.79
N SER A 29 -16.20 54.10 -33.88
CA SER A 29 -16.78 53.10 -34.77
C SER A 29 -15.72 52.33 -35.54
N GLU A 30 -15.74 50.99 -35.48
CA GLU A 30 -15.40 50.15 -36.62
C GLU A 30 -16.13 48.79 -36.54
N ARG A 31 -16.49 48.22 -37.70
CA ARG A 31 -17.37 47.05 -37.77
C ARG A 31 -16.54 45.76 -37.79
N TYR A 32 -16.72 44.89 -36.79
CA TYR A 32 -16.30 43.48 -36.88
C TYR A 32 -17.43 42.52 -36.53
N SER A 33 -17.47 41.39 -37.25
CA SER A 33 -18.60 40.47 -37.27
C SER A 33 -18.43 39.33 -36.27
N SER A 34 -19.07 39.43 -35.11
CA SER A 34 -19.03 38.42 -34.05
C SER A 34 -19.97 37.25 -34.33
N ARG A 35 -19.54 36.27 -35.13
CA ARG A 35 -20.19 34.94 -35.14
C ARG A 35 -19.81 34.17 -33.87
N TRP A 36 -20.77 34.01 -32.95
CA TRP A 36 -20.64 33.10 -31.82
C TRP A 36 -21.10 31.70 -32.24
N CYS A 37 -20.16 30.84 -32.63
CA CYS A 37 -20.46 29.44 -32.93
C CYS A 37 -20.52 28.63 -31.63
N PHE A 38 -21.72 28.27 -31.19
CA PHE A 38 -21.92 27.20 -30.22
C PHE A 38 -21.87 25.85 -30.93
N LEU A 39 -20.77 25.11 -30.74
CA LEU A 39 -20.63 23.73 -31.22
C LEU A 39 -21.55 22.80 -30.43
N PHE A 40 -22.77 22.61 -30.93
CA PHE A 40 -23.60 21.47 -30.53
C PHE A 40 -23.01 20.21 -31.16
N MET A 41 -22.36 19.38 -30.34
CA MET A 41 -22.09 17.98 -30.69
C MET A 41 -23.44 17.29 -30.95
N GLY A 42 -23.54 16.58 -32.08
CA GLY A 42 -24.81 16.39 -32.78
C GLY A 42 -25.89 15.57 -32.04
N GLY A 43 -27.14 16.03 -32.09
CA GLY A 43 -28.28 15.35 -31.48
C GLY A 43 -29.63 15.61 -32.18
N CYS A 44 -30.69 14.97 -31.67
CA CYS A 44 -32.05 15.05 -32.21
C CYS A 44 -32.97 15.96 -31.38
N TYR A 45 -33.49 17.03 -31.97
CA TYR A 45 -34.47 17.91 -31.33
C TYR A 45 -35.88 17.72 -31.90
N ASN A 46 -36.90 17.99 -31.08
CA ASN A 46 -38.31 17.95 -31.51
C ASN A 46 -38.78 19.38 -31.85
N ALA A 47 -39.20 19.61 -33.09
CA ALA A 47 -39.62 20.94 -33.56
C ALA A 47 -40.84 21.51 -32.82
N ARG A 48 -41.69 20.65 -32.22
CA ARG A 48 -42.88 21.06 -31.45
C ARG A 48 -42.56 21.42 -29.99
N ALA A 49 -41.36 21.09 -29.50
CA ALA A 49 -40.96 21.35 -28.11
C ALA A 49 -40.39 22.77 -27.89
N ALA A 50 -40.17 23.55 -28.96
CA ALA A 50 -39.49 24.84 -28.90
C ALA A 50 -40.25 26.06 -29.51
N PRO A 51 -41.59 26.22 -29.36
CA PRO A 51 -42.27 27.47 -29.72
C PRO A 51 -42.00 28.56 -28.66
N GLY A 52 -40.74 28.99 -28.49
CA GLY A 52 -40.39 30.05 -27.54
C GLY A 52 -38.92 30.22 -27.15
N SER A 53 -38.03 29.25 -27.39
CA SER A 53 -36.59 29.47 -27.16
C SER A 53 -35.97 30.24 -28.33
N GLY A 54 -34.99 31.10 -28.05
CA GLY A 54 -34.46 32.09 -29.01
C GLY A 54 -33.57 31.55 -30.13
N VAL A 55 -33.75 30.29 -30.56
CA VAL A 55 -32.87 29.60 -31.53
C VAL A 55 -33.50 29.49 -32.92
N CYS A 56 -34.79 29.12 -33.00
CA CYS A 56 -35.58 29.10 -34.24
C CYS A 56 -37.01 29.55 -33.94
N ARG A 57 -37.60 30.44 -34.77
CA ARG A 57 -38.99 30.94 -34.56
C ARG A 57 -39.95 30.60 -35.70
N GLU A 58 -39.44 30.31 -36.89
CA GLU A 58 -40.14 29.67 -38.01
C GLU A 58 -39.10 28.76 -38.71
N ALA A 59 -39.56 27.66 -39.31
CA ALA A 59 -38.75 26.80 -40.16
C ALA A 59 -39.54 26.48 -41.43
N ARG A 60 -38.86 26.54 -42.58
CA ARG A 60 -39.38 26.05 -43.87
C ARG A 60 -38.37 25.09 -44.45
N ASP A 61 -38.86 23.98 -44.99
CA ASP A 61 -38.08 22.94 -45.67
C ASP A 61 -36.85 22.45 -44.88
N GLY A 62 -36.95 22.46 -43.53
CA GLY A 62 -35.92 21.96 -42.61
C GLY A 62 -34.87 22.98 -42.17
N ALA A 63 -34.87 24.23 -42.67
CA ALA A 63 -33.90 25.25 -42.30
C ALA A 63 -34.51 26.40 -41.47
N CYS A 64 -33.76 26.91 -40.49
CA CYS A 64 -34.11 28.11 -39.74
C CYS A 64 -33.45 29.36 -40.36
N VAL A 65 -34.21 30.44 -40.51
CA VAL A 65 -33.72 31.76 -40.94
C VAL A 65 -34.24 32.85 -40.00
N GLY A 66 -33.41 33.85 -39.71
CA GLY A 66 -33.70 34.87 -38.70
C GLY A 66 -33.65 36.30 -39.25
N TYR A 67 -34.55 37.15 -38.74
CA TYR A 67 -34.58 38.60 -38.97
C TYR A 67 -34.30 39.34 -37.64
N LYS A 68 -34.09 40.67 -37.70
CA LYS A 68 -33.32 41.43 -36.69
C LYS A 68 -34.13 42.55 -36.02
N GLU A 69 -33.76 42.87 -34.77
CA GLU A 69 -34.19 44.03 -33.93
C GLU A 69 -35.66 44.03 -33.43
N GLU A 70 -36.04 44.70 -32.33
CA GLU A 70 -35.29 45.56 -31.38
C GLU A 70 -35.70 45.33 -29.89
N SER A 71 -35.18 46.12 -28.94
CA SER A 71 -35.18 45.86 -27.48
C SER A 71 -36.03 46.81 -26.63
N VAL A 72 -36.70 46.27 -25.59
CA VAL A 72 -37.30 47.00 -24.43
C VAL A 72 -37.21 46.06 -23.20
N GLY A 73 -36.97 46.46 -21.94
CA GLY A 73 -36.55 47.76 -21.38
C GLY A 73 -36.91 47.93 -19.88
N GLY A 74 -35.92 47.93 -18.96
CA GLY A 74 -36.11 48.06 -17.48
C GLY A 74 -36.38 46.72 -16.76
N VAL A 75 -36.15 46.51 -15.45
CA VAL A 75 -35.98 47.40 -14.26
C VAL A 75 -34.88 46.83 -13.29
N ARG A 76 -34.56 47.50 -12.16
CA ARG A 76 -33.40 47.25 -11.25
C ARG A 76 -33.76 46.64 -9.88
N GLU A 77 -32.74 46.04 -9.24
CA GLU A 77 -32.52 45.86 -7.78
C GLU A 77 -33.49 44.89 -7.04
N THR A 78 -33.15 44.26 -5.88
CA THR A 78 -32.27 44.66 -4.75
C THR A 78 -31.27 43.59 -4.24
N THR A 79 -30.51 43.93 -3.17
CA THR A 79 -29.68 43.07 -2.29
C THR A 79 -30.57 42.17 -1.37
N GLU A 80 -30.14 41.33 -0.40
CA GLU A 80 -28.91 41.18 0.42
C GLU A 80 -28.92 39.80 1.16
N SER A 81 -27.81 39.11 1.52
CA SER A 81 -27.22 39.09 2.90
C SER A 81 -26.22 37.93 3.19
N ARG A 82 -25.54 38.01 4.35
CA ARG A 82 -24.45 37.19 4.99
C ARG A 82 -24.86 35.74 5.40
N ALA A 83 -23.99 34.70 5.43
CA ALA A 83 -22.94 34.26 6.42
C ALA A 83 -23.51 33.60 7.73
N ASP A 84 -22.82 32.77 8.56
CA ASP A 84 -21.39 32.45 8.77
C ASP A 84 -21.14 31.14 9.64
N GLY A 85 -19.89 30.60 9.70
CA GLY A 85 -19.31 29.62 10.71
C GLY A 85 -19.87 28.17 10.87
N THR A 86 -19.31 27.19 11.62
CA THR A 86 -17.99 26.84 12.28
C THR A 86 -18.10 25.40 12.91
N SER A 87 -17.18 24.41 12.81
CA SER A 87 -15.99 24.02 13.65
C SER A 87 -16.16 23.94 15.20
N ILE A 88 -15.63 22.99 16.02
CA ILE A 88 -14.59 21.91 15.89
C ILE A 88 -15.18 20.50 16.24
N GLU A 89 -14.73 19.48 17.04
CA GLU A 89 -13.70 19.14 18.10
C GLU A 89 -13.03 17.75 17.76
N ALA A 90 -12.04 17.23 18.53
CA ALA A 90 -11.47 15.87 18.38
C ALA A 90 -10.99 15.21 19.71
N ARG A 91 -10.95 13.85 19.78
CA ARG A 91 -10.38 13.00 20.87
C ARG A 91 -9.87 11.67 20.29
N GLY A 92 -8.93 10.91 20.88
CA GLY A 92 -8.11 11.11 22.09
C GLY A 92 -7.68 9.76 22.69
N ALA A 93 -6.39 9.42 22.65
CA ALA A 93 -5.87 8.07 22.91
C ALA A 93 -5.68 7.72 24.41
N ARG A 94 -5.37 6.44 24.70
CA ARG A 94 -4.95 5.94 26.03
C ARG A 94 -3.84 4.90 25.94
N THR A 95 -2.82 5.06 26.77
CA THR A 95 -1.76 4.06 27.04
C THR A 95 -1.91 3.56 28.48
N ARG A 96 -1.41 2.35 28.79
CA ARG A 96 -1.23 1.87 30.18
C ARG A 96 0.17 1.27 30.36
N MET A 97 0.84 1.69 31.43
CA MET A 97 1.95 0.96 32.04
C MET A 97 1.42 0.11 33.20
N SER A 98 2.14 -0.93 33.59
CA SER A 98 2.02 -1.59 34.91
C SER A 98 3.38 -2.15 35.32
N THR A 99 3.56 -2.39 36.62
CA THR A 99 4.87 -2.57 37.26
C THR A 99 5.00 -3.88 38.03
N GLY A 100 6.23 -4.40 38.13
CA GLY A 100 6.71 -5.00 39.37
C GLY A 100 6.45 -6.50 39.54
N THR A 101 7.54 -7.25 39.53
CA THR A 101 7.67 -8.69 39.75
C THR A 101 6.90 -9.25 40.96
N LYS A 102 6.31 -10.44 40.77
CA LYS A 102 6.13 -11.44 41.83
C LYS A 102 6.45 -12.83 41.27
N THR A 103 7.42 -13.51 41.87
CA THR A 103 7.72 -14.93 41.62
C THR A 103 6.81 -15.83 42.46
N ARG A 104 5.87 -16.56 41.83
CA ARG A 104 5.33 -17.83 42.34
C ARG A 104 4.50 -18.60 41.30
N GLU A 105 4.69 -19.92 41.29
CA GLU A 105 3.86 -21.00 40.73
C GLU A 105 3.62 -21.11 39.20
N GLN A 106 3.89 -22.32 38.71
CA GLN A 106 3.58 -22.78 37.36
C GLN A 106 2.06 -22.91 37.19
N THR A 107 1.48 -22.21 36.21
CA THR A 107 0.07 -22.35 35.85
C THR A 107 -0.18 -23.60 35.01
N GLY A 108 -0.32 -24.75 35.67
CA GLY A 108 -1.24 -25.84 35.29
C GLY A 108 -0.99 -26.66 34.01
N SER A 109 -0.16 -26.21 33.07
CA SER A 109 0.17 -26.94 31.84
C SER A 109 1.67 -26.92 31.57
N GLY A 110 2.28 -28.10 31.48
CA GLY A 110 3.68 -28.28 31.07
C GLY A 110 3.87 -28.12 29.56
N GLN A 111 3.30 -27.06 28.99
CA GLN A 111 3.33 -26.74 27.57
C GLN A 111 3.72 -25.27 27.40
N CYS A 112 4.59 -25.01 26.43
CA CYS A 112 4.96 -23.67 26.04
C CYS A 112 3.82 -23.00 25.25
N ALA A 113 3.71 -21.68 25.37
CA ALA A 113 2.81 -20.86 24.57
C ALA A 113 3.50 -19.54 24.21
N ALA A 114 3.65 -19.28 22.91
CA ALA A 114 4.15 -18.01 22.39
C ALA A 114 3.23 -16.85 22.82
N GLY A 115 3.81 -15.68 23.09
CA GLY A 115 3.12 -14.53 23.69
C GLY A 115 2.84 -14.66 25.18
N THR A 116 3.44 -15.64 25.88
CA THR A 116 3.29 -15.79 27.34
C THR A 116 4.64 -15.73 28.06
N ASN A 117 4.68 -15.04 29.20
CA ASN A 117 5.87 -14.89 30.04
C ASN A 117 7.15 -14.40 29.30
N GLY A 118 7.00 -13.65 28.20
CA GLY A 118 8.14 -13.21 27.39
C GLY A 118 8.68 -14.27 26.43
N CYS A 119 7.96 -15.37 26.19
CA CYS A 119 8.33 -16.39 25.20
C CYS A 119 7.72 -16.07 23.83
N ALA A 120 8.54 -16.10 22.77
CA ALA A 120 8.13 -15.76 21.41
C ALA A 120 8.09 -16.99 20.47
N GLU A 121 9.05 -17.92 20.58
CA GLU A 121 9.03 -19.21 19.87
C GLU A 121 9.24 -20.36 20.88
N CYS A 122 8.43 -21.41 20.75
CA CYS A 122 8.50 -22.62 21.57
C CYS A 122 9.39 -23.69 20.92
N ASP A 123 9.90 -24.63 21.73
CA ASP A 123 10.70 -25.75 21.24
C ASP A 123 9.86 -26.80 20.47
N SER A 124 10.52 -27.78 19.83
CA SER A 124 9.83 -28.81 19.05
C SER A 124 9.06 -29.85 19.89
N SER A 125 9.32 -29.95 21.21
CA SER A 125 8.44 -30.68 22.15
C SER A 125 7.26 -29.84 22.63
N ASN A 126 7.24 -28.54 22.31
CA ASN A 126 6.27 -27.54 22.75
C ASN A 126 6.09 -27.50 24.29
N ALA A 127 7.17 -27.71 25.03
CA ALA A 127 7.22 -27.78 26.50
C ALA A 127 8.22 -26.78 27.11
N ALA A 128 9.20 -26.33 26.34
CA ALA A 128 10.15 -25.27 26.68
C ALA A 128 9.97 -24.07 25.75
N CYS A 129 10.31 -22.87 26.24
CA CYS A 129 10.57 -21.76 25.33
C CYS A 129 11.93 -21.98 24.64
N ALA A 130 12.01 -21.66 23.34
CA ALA A 130 13.23 -21.76 22.53
C ALA A 130 13.79 -20.38 22.13
N ARG A 131 12.96 -19.33 22.05
CA ARG A 131 13.40 -17.93 21.83
C ARG A 131 12.49 -16.96 22.56
N CYS A 132 13.08 -15.96 23.21
CA CYS A 132 12.36 -14.98 24.02
C CYS A 132 12.07 -13.68 23.26
N GLU A 133 11.05 -12.96 23.71
CA GLU A 133 10.64 -11.62 23.25
C GLU A 133 11.76 -10.56 23.46
N ALA A 134 11.56 -9.37 22.89
CA ALA A 134 12.49 -8.24 23.04
C ALA A 134 12.75 -7.92 24.52
N GLU A 135 13.99 -7.54 24.84
CA GLU A 135 14.45 -7.20 26.20
C GLU A 135 14.39 -8.38 27.22
N LYS A 136 14.21 -9.61 26.71
CA LYS A 136 14.31 -10.87 27.47
C LYS A 136 15.53 -11.70 27.08
N ARG A 137 15.86 -12.70 27.89
CA ARG A 137 16.88 -13.74 27.64
C ARG A 137 16.32 -15.09 28.05
N LEU A 138 16.66 -16.20 27.37
CA LEU A 138 16.31 -17.52 27.89
C LEU A 138 17.27 -17.90 29.03
N GLU A 139 16.71 -18.42 30.11
CA GLU A 139 17.44 -19.15 31.13
C GLU A 139 16.83 -20.55 31.27
N GLY A 140 17.52 -21.53 30.69
CA GLY A 140 17.12 -22.94 30.64
C GLY A 140 15.94 -23.20 29.69
N SER A 141 14.74 -22.81 30.09
CA SER A 141 13.49 -23.02 29.32
C SER A 141 12.46 -21.92 29.55
N GLN A 142 12.84 -20.84 30.24
CA GLN A 142 11.98 -19.71 30.58
C GLN A 142 12.65 -18.40 30.21
N CYS A 143 11.85 -17.40 29.85
CA CYS A 143 12.33 -16.08 29.49
C CYS A 143 12.37 -15.17 30.72
N VAL A 144 13.55 -14.61 31.00
CA VAL A 144 13.80 -13.67 32.11
C VAL A 144 14.03 -12.26 31.59
N ASP A 145 13.87 -11.25 32.45
CA ASP A 145 14.24 -9.87 32.13
C ASP A 145 15.76 -9.74 31.94
N GLY A 146 16.21 -9.31 30.77
CA GLY A 146 17.63 -9.16 30.48
C GLY A 146 17.95 -9.07 28.99
N ILE A 147 19.04 -8.38 28.63
CA ILE A 147 19.44 -8.21 27.24
C ILE A 147 20.14 -9.50 26.75
N GLY A 148 19.37 -10.45 26.21
CA GLY A 148 19.91 -11.54 25.40
C GLY A 148 20.43 -11.03 24.05
N VAL A 149 21.12 -11.89 23.28
CA VAL A 149 21.75 -11.51 22.01
C VAL A 149 20.67 -11.41 20.92
N PRO A 150 20.33 -10.22 20.38
CA PRO A 150 19.09 -10.06 19.61
C PRO A 150 19.23 -10.56 18.16
N LEU A 151 18.61 -11.69 17.83
CA LEU A 151 18.41 -12.22 16.46
C LEU A 151 17.45 -11.36 15.61
N GLY A 152 16.90 -10.29 16.17
CA GLY A 152 15.87 -9.46 15.52
C GLY A 152 14.46 -10.06 15.61
N ARG A 153 13.45 -9.38 15.06
CA ARG A 153 12.00 -9.56 15.38
C ARG A 153 11.65 -9.44 16.88
N GLY A 154 12.57 -8.98 17.71
CA GLY A 154 12.48 -9.14 19.16
C GLY A 154 12.71 -10.59 19.63
N LEU A 155 13.61 -11.34 18.98
CA LEU A 155 14.03 -12.68 19.37
C LEU A 155 15.47 -12.66 19.86
N THR A 156 15.82 -13.50 20.83
CA THR A 156 17.22 -13.68 21.25
C THR A 156 17.79 -15.04 20.86
N ALA A 157 19.07 -15.05 20.49
CA ALA A 157 19.90 -16.25 20.51
C ALA A 157 20.42 -16.48 21.92
N ASP A 158 20.43 -17.74 22.33
CA ASP A 158 21.02 -18.12 23.60
C ASP A 158 22.52 -18.37 23.43
N PRO A 159 23.37 -17.73 24.24
CA PRO A 159 24.79 -18.03 24.26
C PRO A 159 25.00 -19.48 24.70
N LYS A 160 25.71 -20.25 23.87
CA LYS A 160 26.07 -21.64 24.09
C LYS A 160 27.59 -21.83 24.00
N SER A 161 28.06 -22.89 24.64
CA SER A 161 29.43 -23.36 24.50
C SER A 161 29.68 -23.85 23.06
N CYS A 162 30.77 -23.37 22.46
CA CYS A 162 31.10 -23.63 21.06
C CYS A 162 31.43 -25.10 20.80
N SER A 163 30.83 -25.68 19.75
CA SER A 163 31.10 -27.06 19.34
C SER A 163 32.16 -27.16 18.25
N ASN A 164 32.18 -26.20 17.30
CA ASN A 164 33.00 -26.26 16.08
C ASN A 164 33.61 -24.90 15.70
N SER A 165 34.01 -24.09 16.68
CA SER A 165 34.58 -22.74 16.44
C SER A 165 36.04 -22.60 16.92
N PRO A 166 37.04 -22.86 16.04
CA PRO A 166 38.46 -22.67 16.36
C PRO A 166 38.76 -21.23 16.76
N SER A 167 39.64 -21.05 17.76
CA SER A 167 40.07 -19.76 18.30
C SER A 167 38.95 -18.86 18.88
N CYS A 168 37.72 -19.39 19.07
CA CYS A 168 36.70 -18.73 19.87
C CYS A 168 37.09 -18.71 21.36
N ALA A 169 36.59 -17.75 22.14
CA ALA A 169 36.90 -17.66 23.56
C ALA A 169 36.18 -18.75 24.37
N SER A 170 36.80 -19.22 25.45
CA SER A 170 36.23 -20.22 26.35
C SER A 170 34.99 -19.71 27.08
N GLY A 171 33.97 -20.56 27.20
CA GLY A 171 32.66 -20.23 27.75
C GLY A 171 31.60 -20.12 26.65
N ASP A 172 30.43 -19.59 27.00
CA ASP A 172 29.27 -19.51 26.11
C ASP A 172 29.37 -18.32 25.15
N ASN A 173 30.35 -18.37 24.24
CA ASN A 173 30.66 -17.33 23.26
C ASN A 173 30.24 -17.73 21.83
N CYS A 174 29.39 -18.75 21.66
CA CYS A 174 28.77 -19.09 20.38
C CYS A 174 27.25 -18.92 20.44
N ILE A 175 26.65 -18.68 19.29
CA ILE A 175 25.20 -18.69 19.08
C ILE A 175 24.88 -19.46 17.80
N ASP A 176 23.66 -19.97 17.66
CA ASP A 176 23.16 -20.43 16.37
C ASP A 176 22.36 -19.30 15.71
N ILE A 177 22.77 -18.90 14.50
CA ILE A 177 21.98 -18.04 13.62
C ILE A 177 21.27 -18.89 12.57
N GLN A 178 20.05 -18.50 12.19
CA GLN A 178 19.42 -19.00 10.97
C GLN A 178 19.67 -18.00 9.84
N ASN A 179 19.89 -18.50 8.62
CA ASN A 179 19.81 -17.72 7.39
C ASN A 179 19.08 -18.55 6.32
N ASN A 180 17.90 -18.09 5.89
CA ASN A 180 17.00 -18.80 4.99
C ASN A 180 16.76 -20.28 5.40
N GLY A 181 16.58 -20.53 6.71
CA GLY A 181 16.39 -21.88 7.26
C GLY A 181 17.65 -22.73 7.41
N VAL A 182 18.84 -22.21 7.05
CA VAL A 182 20.13 -22.86 7.34
C VAL A 182 20.64 -22.39 8.71
N THR A 183 20.73 -23.29 9.68
CA THR A 183 21.34 -23.02 10.99
C THR A 183 22.86 -23.05 10.90
N LYS A 184 23.54 -22.04 11.46
CA LYS A 184 24.99 -21.90 11.49
C LYS A 184 25.45 -21.47 12.90
N GLU A 185 26.33 -22.27 13.51
CA GLU A 185 27.04 -21.87 14.74
C GLU A 185 28.03 -20.75 14.40
N VAL A 186 27.97 -19.64 15.14
CA VAL A 186 28.85 -18.48 14.98
C VAL A 186 29.39 -18.02 16.33
N CYS A 187 30.69 -17.72 16.37
CA CYS A 187 31.34 -17.14 17.54
C CYS A 187 31.03 -15.64 17.63
N THR A 188 30.65 -15.17 18.82
CA THR A 188 30.43 -13.75 19.15
C THR A 188 31.64 -13.10 19.79
N LYS A 189 32.54 -13.89 20.40
CA LYS A 189 33.78 -13.40 21.04
C LYS A 189 34.94 -14.38 20.90
N CYS A 190 35.98 -13.96 20.19
CA CYS A 190 37.18 -14.73 19.92
C CYS A 190 38.27 -14.55 20.98
N GLY A 191 39.34 -15.36 20.90
CA GLY A 191 40.56 -15.15 21.68
C GLY A 191 41.28 -13.84 21.32
N ASN A 192 42.14 -13.35 22.21
CA ASN A 192 42.64 -11.96 22.28
C ASN A 192 43.39 -11.43 21.04
N THR A 193 43.82 -12.30 20.14
CA THR A 193 44.51 -11.98 18.86
C THR A 193 43.60 -12.15 17.63
N TYR A 194 42.33 -12.48 17.83
CA TYR A 194 41.34 -12.79 16.80
C TYR A 194 40.09 -11.92 16.94
N VAL A 195 39.29 -11.84 15.88
CA VAL A 195 37.97 -11.19 15.84
C VAL A 195 36.99 -12.03 15.02
N PRO A 196 35.66 -11.95 15.27
CA PRO A 196 34.70 -12.79 14.56
C PRO A 196 34.30 -12.14 13.23
N ILE A 197 34.68 -12.79 12.12
CA ILE A 197 34.30 -12.41 10.75
C ILE A 197 33.43 -13.52 10.17
N ASP A 198 32.21 -13.19 9.75
CA ASP A 198 31.16 -14.14 9.36
C ASP A 198 30.98 -15.29 10.38
N GLY A 199 31.22 -15.01 11.66
CA GLY A 199 31.11 -15.96 12.77
C GLY A 199 32.33 -16.86 13.01
N ALA A 200 33.39 -16.73 12.21
CA ALA A 200 34.65 -17.46 12.39
C ALA A 200 35.75 -16.54 12.93
N CYS A 201 36.60 -17.05 13.83
CA CYS A 201 37.66 -16.26 14.44
C CYS A 201 38.87 -16.09 13.51
N GLN A 202 39.04 -14.88 12.98
CA GLN A 202 40.12 -14.53 12.06
C GLN A 202 41.19 -13.67 12.77
N PRO A 203 42.49 -13.78 12.41
CA PRO A 203 43.55 -12.99 13.04
C PRO A 203 43.30 -11.48 12.87
N LYS A 204 43.19 -10.75 13.98
CA LYS A 204 42.67 -9.37 13.98
C LYS A 204 43.49 -8.41 13.11
N ASP A 205 44.80 -8.58 13.11
CA ASP A 205 45.73 -7.67 12.43
C ASP A 205 45.59 -7.78 10.90
N ALA A 206 45.21 -8.96 10.40
CA ALA A 206 44.90 -9.22 8.99
C ALA A 206 43.52 -8.71 8.55
N GLN A 207 42.60 -8.46 9.49
CA GLN A 207 41.21 -8.07 9.22
C GLN A 207 40.88 -6.61 9.59
N SER A 208 41.91 -5.80 9.78
CA SER A 208 41.82 -4.35 10.05
C SER A 208 41.09 -3.54 8.96
N ALA A 209 40.96 -4.08 7.75
CA ALA A 209 40.16 -3.50 6.66
C ALA A 209 38.64 -3.85 6.74
N ILE A 210 38.24 -4.75 7.65
CA ILE A 210 36.86 -5.25 7.81
C ILE A 210 36.30 -4.91 9.20
N CYS A 211 37.15 -4.98 10.23
CA CYS A 211 36.73 -4.94 11.63
C CYS A 211 37.64 -4.02 12.45
N THR A 212 37.04 -3.04 13.13
CA THR A 212 37.70 -2.33 14.23
C THR A 212 37.70 -3.25 15.45
N ALA A 213 38.85 -3.86 15.74
CA ALA A 213 38.98 -4.78 16.86
C ALA A 213 38.81 -4.07 18.22
N GLY A 214 38.06 -4.68 19.13
CA GLY A 214 37.82 -4.17 20.47
C GLY A 214 39.03 -4.26 21.40
N THR A 215 39.13 -3.32 22.33
CA THR A 215 40.12 -3.29 23.41
C THR A 215 39.48 -3.71 24.73
N ASP A 216 40.31 -3.96 25.75
CA ASP A 216 39.87 -4.11 27.15
C ASP A 216 38.79 -5.19 27.33
N THR A 217 37.60 -4.84 27.84
CA THR A 217 36.47 -5.78 28.00
C THR A 217 35.95 -6.34 26.66
N ASN A 218 36.12 -5.59 25.57
CA ASN A 218 35.72 -5.93 24.20
C ASN A 218 36.86 -6.63 23.42
N GLN A 219 37.97 -6.97 24.07
CA GLN A 219 39.03 -7.76 23.45
C GLN A 219 38.48 -9.11 22.97
N GLY A 220 38.69 -9.41 21.68
CA GLY A 220 38.10 -10.59 21.01
C GLY A 220 36.84 -10.31 20.19
N THR A 221 36.31 -9.08 20.18
CA THR A 221 35.15 -8.68 19.37
C THR A 221 35.50 -7.58 18.36
N CYS A 222 34.61 -7.31 17.42
CA CYS A 222 34.56 -6.09 16.63
C CYS A 222 33.70 -5.04 17.35
N THR A 223 34.09 -3.77 17.26
CA THR A 223 33.31 -2.62 17.78
C THR A 223 32.70 -1.76 16.66
N ALA A 224 33.23 -1.86 15.44
CA ALA A 224 32.66 -1.33 14.21
C ALA A 224 33.10 -2.20 13.02
N CYS A 225 32.32 -2.17 11.95
CA CYS A 225 32.60 -2.91 10.71
C CYS A 225 32.78 -1.95 9.53
N LEU A 226 33.49 -2.43 8.51
CA LEU A 226 34.01 -1.63 7.40
C LEU A 226 33.67 -2.29 6.06
N GLY A 227 33.61 -1.48 5.00
CA GLY A 227 33.25 -1.95 3.66
C GLY A 227 31.82 -2.50 3.60
N SER A 228 31.66 -3.71 3.08
CA SER A 228 30.38 -4.40 2.91
C SER A 228 29.97 -5.28 4.09
N TYR A 229 30.55 -5.06 5.28
CA TYR A 229 30.29 -5.84 6.49
C TYR A 229 29.46 -5.06 7.51
N TYR A 230 28.60 -5.78 8.22
CA TYR A 230 27.65 -5.23 9.19
C TYR A 230 27.95 -5.78 10.58
N LEU A 231 27.93 -4.88 11.58
CA LEU A 231 28.14 -5.22 12.98
C LEU A 231 26.94 -5.99 13.53
N TYR A 232 27.21 -7.18 14.07
CA TYR A 232 26.24 -8.00 14.76
C TYR A 232 26.90 -8.75 15.90
N SER A 233 26.37 -8.63 17.12
CA SER A 233 26.75 -9.48 18.27
C SER A 233 28.27 -9.60 18.52
N GLY A 234 29.03 -8.51 18.32
CA GLY A 234 30.48 -8.50 18.49
C GLY A 234 31.30 -9.03 17.31
N GLY A 235 30.69 -9.36 16.17
CA GLY A 235 31.39 -9.73 14.93
C GLY A 235 30.96 -8.89 13.72
N CYS A 236 31.68 -9.04 12.62
CA CYS A 236 31.38 -8.41 11.33
C CYS A 236 30.91 -9.45 10.31
N TYR A 237 29.75 -9.22 9.69
CA TYR A 237 29.07 -10.21 8.85
C TYR A 237 28.72 -9.66 7.47
N THR A 238 28.85 -10.48 6.44
CA THR A 238 28.26 -10.28 5.10
C THR A 238 26.85 -10.88 5.02
N THR A 239 26.66 -12.04 5.63
CA THR A 239 25.36 -12.73 5.76
C THR A 239 24.79 -12.53 7.16
N TYR A 240 23.68 -11.80 7.24
CA TYR A 240 22.99 -11.45 8.48
C TYR A 240 21.92 -12.49 8.86
N PRO A 241 21.54 -12.62 10.15
CA PRO A 241 20.56 -13.61 10.59
C PRO A 241 19.12 -13.26 10.16
N ASP A 242 18.32 -14.31 9.95
CA ASP A 242 16.87 -14.22 9.74
C ASP A 242 16.20 -13.49 10.91
N GLY A 243 15.47 -12.42 10.61
CA GLY A 243 14.93 -11.48 11.59
C GLY A 243 15.69 -10.16 11.68
N THR A 244 16.81 -10.02 10.96
CA THR A 244 17.51 -8.74 10.77
C THR A 244 17.65 -8.36 9.29
N TYR A 245 17.98 -7.10 9.04
CA TYR A 245 18.41 -6.57 7.75
C TYR A 245 19.73 -5.78 7.88
N ALA A 246 20.43 -5.59 6.77
CA ALA A 246 21.64 -4.78 6.69
C ALA A 246 21.30 -3.27 6.68
N ASP A 247 21.57 -2.55 7.77
CA ASP A 247 21.46 -1.10 7.82
C ASP A 247 22.77 -0.45 7.35
N SER A 248 22.79 -0.09 6.07
CA SER A 248 23.90 0.63 5.41
C SER A 248 24.18 2.02 5.95
N SER A 249 23.25 2.65 6.69
CA SER A 249 23.48 3.96 7.29
C SER A 249 24.23 3.88 8.62
N ALA A 250 24.11 2.75 9.33
CA ALA A 250 24.77 2.52 10.62
C ALA A 250 25.79 1.36 10.61
N HIS A 251 26.05 0.75 9.45
CA HIS A 251 26.92 -0.43 9.28
C HIS A 251 26.65 -1.56 10.30
N LYS A 252 25.38 -1.84 10.56
CA LYS A 252 24.93 -2.83 11.57
C LYS A 252 23.78 -3.69 11.06
N CYS A 253 23.68 -4.92 11.57
CA CYS A 253 22.47 -5.72 11.39
C CYS A 253 21.39 -5.16 12.33
N THR A 254 20.26 -4.73 11.78
CA THR A 254 19.15 -4.11 12.52
C THR A 254 17.95 -5.04 12.50
N ALA A 255 17.20 -5.12 13.61
CA ALA A 255 16.02 -5.97 13.69
C ALA A 255 14.95 -5.56 12.65
N CYS A 256 14.36 -6.57 12.01
CA CYS A 256 13.07 -6.42 11.33
C CYS A 256 11.96 -6.08 12.33
N ASP A 257 10.82 -5.62 11.80
CA ASP A 257 9.57 -5.62 12.56
C ASP A 257 9.23 -7.04 13.08
N GLY A 258 8.57 -7.13 14.24
CA GLY A 258 8.22 -8.41 14.87
C GLY A 258 7.34 -9.32 14.02
N THR A 259 6.57 -8.77 13.09
CA THR A 259 5.72 -9.53 12.16
C THR A 259 6.49 -10.18 11.00
N CYS A 260 7.71 -9.72 10.69
CA CYS A 260 8.53 -10.21 9.59
C CYS A 260 9.47 -11.36 10.00
N ASN A 261 9.42 -12.50 9.31
CA ASN A 261 10.43 -13.56 9.46
C ASN A 261 11.77 -13.14 8.83
N THR A 262 11.72 -12.53 7.65
CA THR A 262 12.83 -11.81 7.00
C THR A 262 12.33 -10.47 6.47
N CYS A 263 13.21 -9.50 6.29
CA CYS A 263 12.87 -8.17 5.76
C CYS A 263 14.01 -7.57 4.94
N SER A 264 13.71 -6.58 4.11
CA SER A 264 14.71 -5.80 3.36
C SER A 264 15.11 -4.48 4.04
N GLY A 265 14.37 -4.04 5.06
CA GLY A 265 14.53 -2.74 5.70
C GLY A 265 13.65 -2.58 6.94
N ALA A 266 13.62 -1.35 7.48
CA ALA A 266 12.72 -0.98 8.57
C ALA A 266 11.30 -0.70 8.06
N GLY A 267 10.29 -1.18 8.79
CA GLY A 267 8.87 -0.99 8.49
C GLY A 267 8.10 -2.32 8.47
N THR A 268 6.79 -2.28 8.73
CA THR A 268 5.90 -3.45 8.56
C THR A 268 5.73 -3.82 7.10
N ASP A 269 5.89 -2.86 6.17
CA ASP A 269 5.78 -3.02 4.72
C ASP A 269 7.06 -3.55 4.04
N LYS A 270 8.09 -3.89 4.83
CA LYS A 270 9.40 -4.37 4.35
C LYS A 270 9.66 -5.84 4.68
N CYS A 271 8.65 -6.58 5.14
CA CYS A 271 8.76 -8.02 5.28
C CYS A 271 8.97 -8.68 3.90
N THR A 272 9.79 -9.72 3.84
CA THR A 272 9.92 -10.63 2.68
C THR A 272 9.46 -12.05 3.00
N SER A 273 9.18 -12.33 4.28
CA SER A 273 8.42 -13.48 4.79
C SER A 273 7.85 -13.15 6.19
N CYS A 274 6.92 -13.95 6.72
CA CYS A 274 6.20 -13.64 7.97
C CYS A 274 6.55 -14.56 9.15
N SER A 275 6.63 -13.99 10.36
CA SER A 275 7.05 -14.67 11.60
C SER A 275 6.18 -15.86 12.00
N THR A 276 4.96 -15.95 11.47
CA THR A 276 4.00 -17.02 11.75
C THR A 276 3.58 -17.67 10.43
N ALA A 277 3.71 -18.99 10.32
CA ALA A 277 3.45 -19.74 9.07
C ALA A 277 1.98 -19.70 8.60
N GLU A 278 1.05 -19.27 9.45
CA GLU A 278 -0.36 -19.05 9.10
C GLU A 278 -0.67 -17.63 8.59
N ASN A 279 0.28 -16.69 8.74
CA ASN A 279 0.16 -15.35 8.19
C ASN A 279 0.59 -15.31 6.72
N TYR A 280 0.02 -14.37 5.99
CA TYR A 280 0.24 -14.17 4.57
C TYR A 280 1.07 -12.91 4.37
N LEU A 281 2.06 -12.96 3.47
CA LEU A 281 2.77 -11.76 3.04
C LEU A 281 1.92 -11.04 1.99
N LYS A 282 1.34 -9.89 2.36
CA LYS A 282 0.65 -9.00 1.43
C LYS A 282 1.66 -8.12 0.71
N LEU A 283 1.92 -8.37 -0.57
CA LEU A 283 2.88 -7.59 -1.33
C LEU A 283 2.46 -6.12 -1.43
N THR A 284 3.38 -5.23 -1.03
CA THR A 284 3.26 -3.76 -1.14
C THR A 284 4.18 -3.22 -2.23
N ASP A 285 5.28 -3.92 -2.52
CA ASP A 285 6.13 -3.67 -3.68
C ASP A 285 6.48 -5.00 -4.37
N SER A 286 5.91 -5.22 -5.55
CA SER A 286 6.15 -6.41 -6.38
C SER A 286 7.56 -6.47 -6.99
N SER A 287 8.31 -5.36 -6.97
CA SER A 287 9.67 -5.25 -7.53
C SER A 287 10.71 -5.83 -6.57
N ASP A 288 10.62 -5.43 -5.30
CA ASP A 288 11.48 -5.91 -4.21
C ASP A 288 10.95 -7.21 -3.57
N GLY A 289 9.71 -7.60 -3.90
CA GLY A 289 9.03 -8.75 -3.28
C GLY A 289 8.65 -8.50 -1.82
N THR A 290 8.55 -7.24 -1.41
CA THR A 290 8.26 -6.84 -0.02
C THR A 290 6.78 -6.64 0.23
N GLY A 291 6.37 -6.82 1.48
CA GLY A 291 4.99 -6.73 1.89
C GLY A 291 4.78 -6.53 3.38
N GLU A 292 3.49 -6.43 3.75
CA GLU A 292 3.02 -6.43 5.14
C GLU A 292 2.48 -7.81 5.52
N CYS A 293 2.78 -8.25 6.74
CA CYS A 293 2.37 -9.58 7.22
C CYS A 293 0.98 -9.55 7.86
N VAL A 294 -0.01 -10.07 7.13
CA VAL A 294 -1.43 -10.06 7.50
C VAL A 294 -1.92 -11.45 7.90
N ALA A 295 -3.03 -11.54 8.63
CA ALA A 295 -3.67 -12.82 8.92
C ALA A 295 -4.31 -13.41 7.65
N LYS A 296 -4.50 -14.74 7.62
CA LYS A 296 -5.35 -15.40 6.62
C LYS A 296 -6.76 -14.79 6.60
N GLY A 297 -7.31 -14.52 5.42
CA GLY A 297 -8.57 -13.80 5.23
C GLY A 297 -8.44 -12.27 5.22
N ALA A 298 -7.24 -11.70 5.45
CA ALA A 298 -7.04 -10.26 5.62
C ALA A 298 -6.31 -9.56 4.47
N CYS A 299 -6.15 -10.21 3.30
CA CYS A 299 -5.55 -9.57 2.12
C CYS A 299 -6.32 -8.33 1.63
N GLY A 300 -7.64 -8.27 1.85
CA GLY A 300 -8.49 -7.15 1.45
C GLY A 300 -9.22 -7.40 0.12
N THR A 301 -9.46 -6.34 -0.66
CA THR A 301 -10.22 -6.40 -1.93
C THR A 301 -9.42 -6.03 -3.18
N ALA A 302 -8.23 -5.45 -3.01
CA ALA A 302 -7.30 -5.11 -4.10
C ALA A 302 -6.26 -6.23 -4.37
N ASP A 303 -6.34 -7.32 -3.60
CA ASP A 303 -5.36 -8.40 -3.54
C ASP A 303 -6.09 -9.73 -3.29
N PHE A 304 -5.55 -10.85 -3.77
CA PHE A 304 -6.13 -12.19 -3.60
C PHE A 304 -5.13 -13.18 -2.99
N GLU A 305 -5.66 -14.19 -2.27
CA GLU A 305 -4.87 -15.20 -1.56
C GLU A 305 -4.41 -16.34 -2.47
N VAL A 306 -3.09 -16.62 -2.44
CA VAL A 306 -2.52 -17.85 -2.99
C VAL A 306 -1.99 -18.68 -1.83
N GLU A 307 -2.77 -19.68 -1.40
CA GLU A 307 -2.43 -20.57 -0.26
C GLU A 307 -1.08 -21.28 -0.46
N ALA A 308 -0.77 -21.70 -1.68
CA ALA A 308 0.47 -22.41 -2.00
C ALA A 308 1.74 -21.58 -1.69
N ASP A 309 1.63 -20.25 -1.80
CA ASP A 309 2.74 -19.31 -1.61
C ASP A 309 2.68 -18.56 -0.27
N LYS A 310 1.58 -18.73 0.49
CA LYS A 310 1.19 -17.91 1.67
C LYS A 310 1.34 -16.40 1.41
N LYS A 311 0.82 -15.94 0.27
CA LYS A 311 0.90 -14.53 -0.19
C LYS A 311 -0.44 -13.96 -0.59
N CYS A 312 -0.56 -12.64 -0.43
CA CYS A 312 -1.54 -11.86 -1.18
C CYS A 312 -0.85 -11.27 -2.41
N TYR A 313 -1.41 -11.53 -3.59
CA TYR A 313 -0.96 -10.93 -4.85
C TYR A 313 -1.96 -9.85 -5.29
N PRO A 314 -1.51 -8.71 -5.83
CA PRO A 314 -2.40 -7.67 -6.33
C PRO A 314 -3.35 -8.22 -7.40
N CYS A 315 -4.61 -7.78 -7.43
CA CYS A 315 -5.60 -8.25 -8.41
C CYS A 315 -5.16 -8.08 -9.87
N GLY A 316 -4.27 -7.13 -10.15
CA GLY A 316 -3.67 -6.86 -11.46
C GLY A 316 -2.59 -7.85 -11.92
N ASP A 317 -2.06 -8.68 -11.01
CA ASP A 317 -0.86 -9.51 -11.24
C ASP A 317 -1.17 -10.80 -12.03
N SER A 318 -1.11 -10.70 -13.35
CA SER A 318 -1.34 -11.82 -14.26
C SER A 318 -0.28 -12.93 -14.20
N ALA A 319 0.87 -12.73 -13.55
CA ALA A 319 1.87 -13.80 -13.38
C ALA A 319 1.45 -14.81 -12.30
N HIS A 320 0.74 -14.35 -11.27
CA HIS A 320 0.33 -15.16 -10.11
C HIS A 320 -1.17 -15.51 -10.10
N GLY A 321 -1.87 -15.32 -11.23
CA GLY A 321 -3.29 -15.69 -11.40
C GLY A 321 -4.28 -14.51 -11.32
N GLY A 322 -3.79 -13.28 -11.26
CA GLY A 322 -4.56 -12.04 -11.37
C GLY A 322 -5.04 -11.75 -12.80
N VAL A 323 -5.70 -10.60 -12.97
CA VAL A 323 -6.30 -10.14 -14.23
C VAL A 323 -5.70 -8.77 -14.57
N ALA A 324 -5.09 -8.62 -15.74
CA ALA A 324 -4.50 -7.34 -16.16
C ALA A 324 -5.54 -6.19 -16.16
N ASP A 325 -5.09 -4.99 -15.79
CA ASP A 325 -5.91 -3.79 -15.48
C ASP A 325 -6.90 -3.93 -14.30
N CYS A 326 -6.95 -5.06 -13.58
CA CYS A 326 -7.88 -5.24 -12.47
C CYS A 326 -7.45 -4.51 -11.18
N THR A 327 -8.37 -3.80 -10.54
CA THR A 327 -8.13 -3.02 -9.30
C THR A 327 -8.83 -3.59 -8.08
N THR A 328 -9.93 -4.35 -8.23
CA THR A 328 -10.50 -5.17 -7.14
C THR A 328 -10.98 -6.52 -7.67
N CYS A 329 -10.89 -7.55 -6.84
CA CYS A 329 -11.22 -8.92 -7.23
C CYS A 329 -11.75 -9.77 -6.07
N THR A 330 -12.21 -10.98 -6.40
CA THR A 330 -12.57 -12.05 -5.47
C THR A 330 -11.94 -13.37 -5.95
N PRO A 331 -11.79 -14.41 -5.12
CA PRO A 331 -11.37 -15.74 -5.58
C PRO A 331 -12.29 -16.26 -6.71
N LYS A 332 -11.71 -16.91 -7.72
CA LYS A 332 -12.47 -17.48 -8.84
C LYS A 332 -13.16 -18.80 -8.43
N GLU A 333 -14.43 -18.92 -8.79
CA GLU A 333 -15.22 -20.13 -8.54
C GLU A 333 -14.61 -21.33 -9.29
N GLY A 334 -14.37 -22.43 -8.57
CA GLY A 334 -13.69 -23.63 -9.08
C GLY A 334 -12.17 -23.55 -9.13
N ASP A 335 -11.56 -22.38 -8.92
CA ASP A 335 -10.11 -22.17 -8.97
C ASP A 335 -9.70 -20.98 -8.06
N PRO A 336 -9.73 -21.17 -6.72
CA PRO A 336 -9.56 -20.07 -5.77
C PRO A 336 -8.17 -19.43 -5.78
N ALA A 337 -7.18 -20.07 -6.43
CA ALA A 337 -5.85 -19.52 -6.66
C ALA A 337 -5.78 -18.52 -7.84
N LYS A 338 -6.92 -18.18 -8.46
CA LYS A 338 -7.02 -17.14 -9.48
C LYS A 338 -8.01 -16.06 -9.06
N ALA A 339 -7.75 -14.83 -9.52
CA ALA A 339 -8.67 -13.72 -9.38
C ALA A 339 -9.85 -13.85 -10.35
N LYS A 340 -11.05 -13.53 -9.84
CA LYS A 340 -12.18 -13.03 -10.62
C LYS A 340 -12.27 -11.53 -10.42
N CYS A 341 -12.06 -10.76 -11.47
CA CYS A 341 -12.08 -9.30 -11.39
C CYS A 341 -13.51 -8.76 -11.12
N THR A 342 -13.60 -7.76 -10.23
CA THR A 342 -14.85 -7.08 -9.86
C THR A 342 -14.85 -5.58 -10.15
N ALA A 343 -13.67 -4.94 -10.24
CA ALA A 343 -13.50 -3.60 -10.80
C ALA A 343 -12.15 -3.48 -11.52
N CYS A 344 -12.13 -2.67 -12.57
CA CYS A 344 -10.95 -2.41 -13.40
C CYS A 344 -10.49 -0.96 -13.28
N GLY A 345 -9.20 -0.73 -13.51
CA GLY A 345 -8.62 0.58 -13.78
C GLY A 345 -8.83 1.01 -15.24
N ASN A 346 -8.15 2.08 -15.64
CA ASN A 346 -8.00 2.49 -17.05
C ASN A 346 -9.33 2.63 -17.84
N SER A 347 -10.41 3.01 -17.14
CA SER A 347 -11.78 3.16 -17.68
C SER A 347 -12.38 1.90 -18.31
N LYS A 348 -11.86 0.71 -17.97
CA LYS A 348 -12.37 -0.59 -18.39
C LYS A 348 -13.45 -1.13 -17.46
N VAL A 349 -14.11 -2.21 -17.87
CA VAL A 349 -15.06 -2.98 -17.07
C VAL A 349 -14.69 -4.47 -17.08
N PRO A 350 -14.99 -5.23 -16.00
CA PRO A 350 -14.85 -6.69 -16.05
C PRO A 350 -15.80 -7.29 -17.10
N ASN A 351 -15.32 -8.30 -17.83
CA ASN A 351 -16.16 -9.15 -18.64
C ASN A 351 -17.08 -10.06 -17.79
N ALA A 352 -18.02 -10.76 -18.41
CA ALA A 352 -19.11 -11.46 -17.70
C ALA A 352 -18.66 -12.55 -16.71
N ASP A 353 -17.53 -13.23 -16.93
CA ASP A 353 -16.96 -14.20 -15.98
C ASP A 353 -15.88 -13.58 -15.06
N GLY A 354 -15.50 -12.32 -15.28
CA GLY A 354 -14.45 -11.60 -14.57
C GLY A 354 -13.02 -12.07 -14.88
N SER A 355 -12.79 -12.75 -16.01
CA SER A 355 -11.44 -13.16 -16.45
C SER A 355 -10.62 -12.06 -17.13
N ALA A 356 -11.24 -10.97 -17.59
CA ALA A 356 -10.55 -9.90 -18.30
C ALA A 356 -11.21 -8.53 -18.05
N CYS A 357 -10.38 -7.50 -17.92
CA CYS A 357 -10.80 -6.11 -18.06
C CYS A 357 -10.87 -5.74 -19.54
N VAL A 358 -12.07 -5.41 -20.01
CA VAL A 358 -12.35 -5.02 -21.40
C VAL A 358 -12.80 -3.57 -21.46
N ASP A 359 -12.59 -2.91 -22.59
CA ASP A 359 -13.11 -1.56 -22.81
C ASP A 359 -14.66 -1.57 -22.73
N VAL A 360 -15.25 -0.48 -22.25
CA VAL A 360 -16.71 -0.36 -22.12
C VAL A 360 -17.36 -0.65 -23.49
N PRO A 361 -18.22 -1.67 -23.61
CA PRO A 361 -18.85 -2.01 -24.88
C PRO A 361 -19.61 -0.80 -25.43
N ALA A 362 -19.27 -0.39 -26.66
CA ALA A 362 -20.02 0.65 -27.36
C ALA A 362 -21.52 0.25 -27.36
N PRO A 363 -22.42 1.14 -26.90
CA PRO A 363 -23.77 0.73 -26.54
C PRO A 363 -24.53 0.18 -27.75
N LEU A 364 -25.11 -1.03 -27.56
CA LEU A 364 -25.79 -1.81 -28.60
C LEU A 364 -26.95 -1.06 -29.27
N ALA A 365 -27.62 -0.19 -28.51
CA ALA A 365 -28.53 0.82 -29.02
C ALA A 365 -27.88 2.20 -28.87
N CYS A 366 -28.21 3.15 -29.75
CA CYS A 366 -27.65 4.49 -29.61
C CYS A 366 -28.17 5.19 -28.33
N PRO A 367 -27.29 5.81 -27.52
CA PRO A 367 -27.69 6.48 -26.28
C PRO A 367 -28.34 7.86 -26.51
N ILE A 368 -28.29 8.38 -27.75
CA ILE A 368 -28.83 9.70 -28.10
C ILE A 368 -30.36 9.63 -28.18
N GLU A 369 -31.03 10.32 -27.27
CA GLU A 369 -32.47 10.19 -27.05
C GLU A 369 -33.30 10.54 -28.30
N GLY A 370 -34.01 9.55 -28.84
CA GLY A 370 -34.80 9.70 -30.06
C GLY A 370 -34.00 9.74 -31.36
N CYS A 371 -32.74 9.30 -31.34
CA CYS A 371 -32.01 8.95 -32.56
C CYS A 371 -32.38 7.52 -33.02
N LYS A 372 -32.33 7.30 -34.35
CA LYS A 372 -32.62 6.04 -35.04
C LYS A 372 -31.33 5.32 -35.46
N THR A 373 -30.40 6.06 -36.06
CA THR A 373 -29.13 5.55 -36.58
C THR A 373 -27.98 6.46 -36.11
N CYS A 374 -26.90 5.88 -35.61
CA CYS A 374 -25.76 6.61 -35.05
C CYS A 374 -24.42 6.07 -35.52
N SER A 375 -23.44 6.98 -35.55
CA SER A 375 -22.03 6.76 -35.84
C SER A 375 -21.45 5.49 -35.22
N ALA A 376 -20.38 4.97 -35.82
CA ALA A 376 -19.68 3.77 -35.34
C ALA A 376 -19.26 3.87 -33.86
N ASP A 377 -18.85 5.07 -33.40
CA ASP A 377 -18.46 5.38 -32.02
C ASP A 377 -19.64 5.68 -31.07
N LYS A 378 -20.86 5.76 -31.61
CA LYS A 378 -22.12 6.14 -30.91
C LYS A 378 -22.12 7.53 -30.26
N THR A 379 -21.19 8.43 -30.62
CA THR A 379 -21.16 9.80 -30.08
C THR A 379 -22.05 10.79 -30.85
N ALA A 380 -22.31 10.51 -32.13
CA ALA A 380 -23.10 11.36 -33.02
C ALA A 380 -24.31 10.61 -33.62
N CYS A 381 -25.42 11.33 -33.76
CA CYS A 381 -26.61 10.86 -34.46
C CYS A 381 -26.52 11.13 -35.96
N GLU A 382 -26.84 10.13 -36.77
CA GLU A 382 -26.83 10.18 -38.25
C GLU A 382 -28.25 10.23 -38.83
N GLU A 383 -29.25 9.71 -38.10
CA GLU A 383 -30.66 9.71 -38.50
C GLU A 383 -31.55 9.77 -37.25
N CYS A 384 -32.50 10.71 -37.20
CA CYS A 384 -33.44 10.81 -36.08
C CYS A 384 -34.66 9.87 -36.24
N ASN A 385 -35.33 9.56 -35.12
CA ASN A 385 -36.69 9.00 -35.16
C ASN A 385 -37.68 10.02 -35.75
N THR A 386 -38.82 9.53 -36.24
CA THR A 386 -39.93 10.33 -36.76
C THR A 386 -40.31 11.48 -35.80
N ASP A 387 -40.66 12.64 -36.36
CA ASP A 387 -40.94 13.91 -35.64
C ASP A 387 -39.74 14.56 -34.89
N LYS A 388 -38.51 14.03 -35.02
CA LYS A 388 -37.27 14.71 -34.60
C LYS A 388 -36.35 15.05 -35.78
N TYR A 389 -35.51 16.07 -35.59
CA TYR A 389 -34.58 16.62 -36.58
C TYR A 389 -33.15 16.69 -36.03
N LEU A 390 -32.16 16.51 -36.91
CA LEU A 390 -30.73 16.64 -36.57
C LEU A 390 -30.37 18.11 -36.33
N THR A 391 -29.58 18.38 -35.29
CA THR A 391 -28.89 19.67 -35.14
C THR A 391 -27.87 19.86 -36.28
N PRO A 392 -27.91 20.97 -37.05
CA PRO A 392 -26.97 21.18 -38.14
C PRO A 392 -25.56 21.44 -37.60
N THR A 393 -24.63 20.51 -37.89
CA THR A 393 -23.20 20.75 -37.79
C THR A 393 -22.77 21.81 -38.80
N SER A 394 -21.89 22.74 -38.38
CA SER A 394 -21.42 23.90 -39.17
C SER A 394 -20.04 23.68 -39.76
#